data_AF-A0A5C9ACC7-F1
#
_entry.id   AF-A0A5C9ACC7-F1
#
_cell.length_a   1.000
_cell.length_b   1.000
_cell.length_c   1.000
_cell.angle_alpha   90.00
_cell.angle_beta   90.00
_cell.angle_gamma   90.00
#
_symmetry.space_group_name_H-M   'P 1'
#
loop_
_entity.id
_entity.type
_entity.pdbx_description
1 polymer ?
#
loop_
_entity_poly.entity_id
_entity_poly.type
_entity_poly.pdbx_seq_one_letter_code
_entity_poly.pdbx_strand_id
1 'polypeptide(L)'
;LKSITIGGTTILTSELLDLSPTTPKTIAGTEGTLTLTDYDPVTGKVSYSYQQSDSSKDHSGGDTSVSDTFPIVVTDNANESSAATNLVILITDTAPEAKADTGTVTEDGAALEGNVITGGSSNSTDVADSLGADATQVTGVSKGSSTTEQTGNVGGTGLAGDYGTLILNSDGSYSYTVDPNNATVNALKDGGKLTETFSYTIKDADGDWSTTTLTITINGHTDG
;
A
#
# COMPACT_ATOMS: atom_id res chain seq x y z
N LEU A 1 14.04 42.01 -9.07
CA LEU A 1 13.99 41.03 -7.96
C LEU A 1 15.27 41.17 -7.16
N LYS A 2 15.19 41.23 -5.82
CA LYS A 2 16.36 41.23 -4.92
C LYS A 2 16.53 39.89 -4.23
N SER A 3 15.43 39.32 -3.72
CA SER A 3 15.42 38.01 -3.08
C SER A 3 14.03 37.39 -3.08
N ILE A 4 13.98 36.08 -2.89
CA ILE A 4 12.78 35.35 -2.48
C ILE A 4 13.05 34.73 -1.12
N THR A 5 12.05 34.69 -0.25
CA THR A 5 12.09 33.92 1.00
C THR A 5 11.07 32.81 0.88
N ILE A 6 11.51 31.57 0.99
CA ILE A 6 10.65 30.37 0.91
C ILE A 6 10.86 29.56 2.19
N GLY A 7 9.78 29.25 2.92
CA GLY A 7 9.88 28.46 4.16
C GLY A 7 10.80 29.12 5.20
N GLY A 8 10.88 30.45 5.22
CA GLY A 8 11.81 31.21 6.07
C GLY A 8 13.26 31.26 5.57
N THR A 9 13.61 30.56 4.50
CA THR A 9 14.94 30.61 3.88
C THR A 9 14.98 31.73 2.84
N THR A 10 15.78 32.77 3.07
CA THR A 10 16.02 33.84 2.09
C THR A 10 17.07 33.41 1.07
N ILE A 11 16.76 33.60 -0.21
CA ILE A 11 17.58 33.27 -1.37
C ILE A 11 17.72 34.54 -2.21
N LEU A 12 18.95 35.00 -2.38
CA LEU A 12 19.26 36.20 -3.14
C LEU A 12 19.11 35.94 -4.65
N THR A 13 18.87 37.00 -5.43
CA THR A 13 18.81 36.86 -6.89
C THR A 13 20.09 36.30 -7.51
N SER A 14 21.26 36.55 -6.91
CA SER A 14 22.51 35.91 -7.33
C SER A 14 22.48 34.39 -7.11
N GLU A 15 21.98 33.93 -5.96
CA GLU A 15 21.85 32.50 -5.67
C GLU A 15 20.81 31.83 -6.58
N LEU A 16 19.73 32.54 -6.94
CA LEU A 16 18.73 32.04 -7.89
C LEU A 16 19.35 31.83 -9.28
N LEU A 17 20.15 32.79 -9.75
CA LEU A 17 20.83 32.71 -11.05
C LEU A 17 21.88 31.59 -11.11
N ASP A 18 22.38 31.14 -9.97
CA ASP A 18 23.34 30.04 -9.85
C ASP A 18 22.67 28.66 -9.73
N LEU A 19 21.33 28.60 -9.63
CA LEU A 19 20.59 27.34 -9.55
C LEU A 19 20.82 26.49 -10.79
N SER A 20 21.13 25.22 -10.55
CA SER A 20 21.20 24.19 -11.57
C SER A 20 20.94 22.83 -10.93
N PRO A 21 20.71 21.76 -11.72
CA PRO A 21 20.62 20.40 -11.18
C PRO A 21 21.84 19.97 -10.35
N THR A 22 23.01 20.57 -10.56
CA THR A 22 24.26 20.30 -9.82
C THR A 22 24.54 21.30 -8.70
N THR A 23 23.83 22.43 -8.67
CA THR A 23 23.93 23.47 -7.64
C THR A 23 22.54 23.82 -7.12
N PRO A 24 21.81 22.86 -6.54
CA PRO A 24 20.47 23.11 -6.05
C PRO A 24 20.49 23.90 -4.74
N LYS A 25 19.36 24.53 -4.40
CA LYS A 25 19.09 25.06 -3.07
C LYS A 25 17.99 24.25 -2.41
N THR A 26 18.27 23.67 -1.25
CA THR A 26 17.30 22.90 -0.47
C THR A 26 16.67 23.76 0.62
N ILE A 27 15.39 23.51 0.88
CA ILE A 27 14.59 24.13 1.91
C ILE A 27 13.89 22.99 2.64
N ALA A 28 14.17 22.85 3.93
CA ALA A 28 13.51 21.86 4.77
C ALA A 28 12.06 22.31 5.07
N GLY A 29 11.11 21.43 4.79
CA GLY A 29 9.73 21.53 5.25
C GLY A 29 9.48 20.66 6.47
N THR A 30 8.22 20.52 6.87
CA THR A 30 7.84 19.65 8.00
C THR A 30 7.72 18.20 7.57
N GLU A 31 7.36 17.96 6.31
CA GLU A 31 7.10 16.61 5.78
C GLU A 31 8.13 16.15 4.74
N GLY A 32 9.01 17.06 4.28
CA GLY A 32 10.00 16.74 3.27
C GLY A 32 10.95 17.89 2.97
N THR A 33 11.62 17.79 1.83
CA THR A 33 12.59 18.78 1.36
C THR A 33 12.19 19.29 -0.01
N LEU A 34 12.01 20.60 -0.11
CA LEU A 34 11.85 21.31 -1.37
C LEU A 34 13.24 21.64 -1.92
N THR A 35 13.51 21.28 -3.17
CA THR A 35 14.79 21.50 -3.83
C THR A 35 14.59 22.37 -5.06
N LEU A 36 15.12 23.60 -5.04
CA LEU A 36 15.11 24.49 -6.20
C LEU A 36 16.25 24.12 -7.13
N THR A 37 15.96 24.01 -8.42
CA THR A 37 16.89 23.44 -9.41
C THR A 37 17.18 24.36 -10.59
N ASP A 38 16.33 25.36 -10.83
CA ASP A 38 16.52 26.30 -11.95
C ASP A 38 15.74 27.60 -11.70
N TYR A 39 16.17 28.67 -12.34
CA TYR A 39 15.49 29.96 -12.33
C TYR A 39 15.64 30.67 -13.69
N ASP A 40 14.52 30.98 -14.32
CA ASP A 40 14.47 31.80 -15.53
C ASP A 40 14.24 33.28 -15.15
N PRO A 41 15.24 34.16 -15.29
CA PRO A 41 15.10 35.57 -14.94
C PRO A 41 14.22 36.38 -15.90
N VAL A 42 13.91 35.85 -17.09
CA VAL A 42 13.04 36.52 -18.07
C VAL A 42 11.57 36.32 -17.68
N THR A 43 11.20 35.11 -17.31
CA THR A 43 9.81 34.77 -16.93
C THR A 43 9.56 34.84 -15.42
N GLY A 44 10.62 34.82 -14.61
CA GLY A 44 10.54 34.72 -13.16
C GLY A 44 10.23 33.30 -12.65
N LYS A 45 10.26 32.29 -13.52
CA LYS A 45 9.93 30.91 -13.17
C LYS A 45 11.06 30.27 -12.36
N VAL A 46 10.73 29.72 -11.19
CA VAL A 46 11.61 28.85 -10.41
C VAL A 46 11.17 27.40 -10.62
N SER A 47 12.09 26.52 -11.00
CA SER A 47 11.83 25.08 -11.08
C SER A 47 12.25 24.41 -9.78
N TYR A 48 11.49 23.40 -9.36
CA TYR A 48 11.74 22.68 -8.12
C TYR A 48 11.41 21.20 -8.26
N SER A 49 11.99 20.39 -7.36
CA SER A 49 11.52 19.05 -7.00
C SER A 49 11.18 19.02 -5.50
N TYR A 50 10.37 18.04 -5.10
CA TYR A 50 10.04 17.80 -3.71
C TYR A 50 10.30 16.32 -3.39
N GLN A 51 10.90 16.07 -2.24
CA GLN A 51 11.13 14.72 -1.72
C GLN A 51 10.52 14.65 -0.32
N GLN A 52 9.50 13.80 -0.15
CA GLN A 52 8.94 13.49 1.16
C GLN A 52 9.99 12.78 2.03
N SER A 53 9.92 12.98 3.35
CA SER A 53 10.72 12.20 4.31
C SER A 53 10.36 10.71 4.25
N ASP A 54 11.34 9.82 4.47
CA ASP A 54 11.21 8.35 4.37
C ASP A 54 10.34 7.68 5.45
N SER A 55 9.36 8.38 6.02
CA SER A 55 8.41 7.85 7.00
C SER A 55 7.00 7.91 6.45
N SER A 56 6.24 6.82 6.59
CA SER A 56 4.78 6.84 6.42
C SER A 56 4.18 7.94 7.31
N LYS A 57 3.07 8.50 6.85
CA LYS A 57 2.38 9.60 7.53
C LYS A 57 1.01 9.12 7.94
N ASP A 58 0.54 9.56 9.10
CA ASP A 58 -0.81 9.22 9.55
C ASP A 58 -1.84 10.02 8.74
N HIS A 59 -2.58 9.34 7.87
CA HIS A 59 -3.68 9.92 7.09
C HIS A 59 -5.06 9.63 7.66
N SER A 60 -5.18 9.28 8.96
CA SER A 60 -6.49 9.05 9.60
C SER A 60 -7.45 10.25 9.54
N GLY A 61 -6.92 11.46 9.27
CA GLY A 61 -7.71 12.66 8.97
C GLY A 61 -8.16 12.81 7.49
N GLY A 62 -7.90 11.81 6.65
CA GLY A 62 -8.12 11.77 5.19
C GLY A 62 -6.97 12.37 4.36
N ASP A 63 -7.05 12.27 3.03
CA ASP A 63 -6.01 12.68 2.06
C ASP A 63 -5.57 14.15 2.15
N THR A 64 -6.33 15.00 2.85
CA THR A 64 -6.00 16.43 3.04
C THR A 64 -5.31 16.72 4.39
N SER A 65 -5.11 15.70 5.22
CA SER A 65 -4.61 15.86 6.59
C SER A 65 -3.11 16.08 6.67
N VAL A 66 -2.36 15.66 5.64
CA VAL A 66 -0.91 15.76 5.58
C VAL A 66 -0.50 16.71 4.45
N SER A 67 0.20 17.79 4.81
CA SER A 67 0.71 18.75 3.84
C SER A 67 1.99 19.42 4.31
N ASP A 68 2.83 19.81 3.37
CA ASP A 68 4.02 20.61 3.61
C ASP A 68 3.81 22.01 3.03
N THR A 69 3.92 23.03 3.88
CA THR A 69 3.59 24.40 3.52
C THR A 69 4.83 25.28 3.55
N PHE A 70 5.12 25.92 2.41
CA PHE A 70 6.22 26.86 2.25
C PHE A 70 5.68 28.27 1.99
N PRO A 71 5.69 29.16 2.99
CA PRO A 71 5.40 30.58 2.77
C PRO A 71 6.45 31.22 1.87
N ILE A 72 5.99 31.97 0.88
CA ILE A 72 6.77 32.65 -0.15
C ILE A 72 6.55 34.15 -0.02
N VAL A 73 7.66 34.88 0.14
CA VAL A 73 7.73 36.34 0.13
C VAL A 73 8.75 36.78 -0.90
N VAL A 74 8.35 37.67 -1.80
CA VAL A 74 9.25 38.23 -2.83
C VAL A 74 9.65 39.64 -2.39
N THR A 75 10.95 39.95 -2.43
CA THR A 75 11.47 41.28 -2.13
C THR A 75 12.13 41.88 -3.37
N ASP A 76 11.77 43.12 -3.70
CA ASP A 76 12.34 43.82 -4.83
C ASP A 76 13.62 44.61 -4.49
N ASN A 77 14.16 45.33 -5.48
CA ASN A 77 15.41 46.08 -5.33
C ASN A 77 15.28 47.35 -4.48
N ALA A 78 14.05 47.82 -4.24
CA ALA A 78 13.76 48.94 -3.36
C ALA A 78 13.53 48.51 -1.90
N ASN A 79 13.55 47.19 -1.62
CA ASN A 79 13.29 46.55 -0.34
C ASN A 79 11.81 46.52 0.05
N GLU A 80 10.92 46.61 -0.93
CA GLU A 80 9.51 46.31 -0.71
C GLU A 80 9.27 44.81 -0.87
N SER A 81 8.52 44.24 0.07
CA SER A 81 8.16 42.82 0.08
C SER A 81 6.70 42.61 -0.25
N SER A 82 6.38 41.53 -0.97
CA SER A 82 5.01 41.07 -1.14
C SER A 82 4.40 40.61 0.19
N ALA A 83 3.07 40.53 0.25
CA ALA A 83 2.44 39.68 1.26
C ALA A 83 2.89 38.21 1.08
N ALA A 84 2.86 37.44 2.17
CA ALA A 84 3.17 36.02 2.11
C ALA A 84 2.07 35.26 1.34
N THR A 85 2.49 34.34 0.47
CA THR A 85 1.63 33.35 -0.20
C THR A 85 2.19 31.96 0.04
N ASN A 86 1.40 30.90 -0.11
CA ASN A 86 1.88 29.55 0.22
C ASN A 86 2.02 28.70 -1.03
N LEU A 87 3.16 28.02 -1.17
CA LEU A 87 3.23 26.76 -1.91
C LEU A 87 2.86 25.65 -0.93
N VAL A 88 1.78 24.92 -1.22
CA VAL A 88 1.32 23.80 -0.42
C VAL A 88 1.54 22.53 -1.23
N ILE A 89 2.33 21.61 -0.67
CA ILE A 89 2.48 20.26 -1.19
C ILE A 89 1.52 19.37 -0.41
N LEU A 90 0.50 18.85 -1.10
CA LEU A 90 -0.39 17.87 -0.51
C LEU A 90 0.26 16.49 -0.62
N ILE A 91 0.34 15.79 0.50
CA ILE A 91 0.80 14.40 0.56
C ILE A 91 -0.46 13.55 0.66
N THR A 92 -0.69 12.75 -0.36
CA THR A 92 -1.85 11.87 -0.46
C THR A 92 -1.45 10.46 -0.09
N ASP A 93 -2.36 9.76 0.57
CA ASP A 93 -2.25 8.33 0.79
C ASP A 93 -2.97 7.54 -0.30
N THR A 94 -2.50 6.32 -0.53
CA THR A 94 -3.19 5.35 -1.37
C THR A 94 -3.39 4.08 -0.56
N ALA A 95 -4.59 3.91 -0.02
CA ALA A 95 -4.97 2.73 0.74
C ALA A 95 -4.77 1.41 -0.05
N PRO A 96 -4.49 0.30 0.64
CA PRO A 96 -4.40 -1.00 0.01
C PRO A 96 -5.77 -1.49 -0.47
N GLU A 97 -5.76 -2.30 -1.52
CA GLU A 97 -6.95 -2.94 -2.10
C GLU A 97 -6.69 -4.44 -2.25
N ALA A 98 -7.34 -5.22 -1.39
CA ALA A 98 -7.32 -6.68 -1.45
C ALA A 98 -8.36 -7.18 -2.46
N LYS A 99 -7.96 -8.11 -3.33
CA LYS A 99 -8.82 -8.72 -4.36
C LYS A 99 -9.06 -10.17 -4.02
N ALA A 100 -10.29 -10.64 -4.23
CA ALA A 100 -10.63 -12.00 -3.88
C ALA A 100 -9.79 -13.03 -4.66
N ASP A 101 -9.31 -14.05 -3.96
CA ASP A 101 -8.52 -15.15 -4.50
C ASP A 101 -9.30 -16.46 -4.52
N THR A 102 -8.84 -17.36 -5.37
CA THR A 102 -9.42 -18.69 -5.51
C THR A 102 -8.39 -19.80 -5.58
N GLY A 103 -8.68 -20.88 -4.88
CA GLY A 103 -7.85 -22.07 -4.83
C GLY A 103 -8.63 -23.30 -5.24
N THR A 104 -7.98 -24.30 -5.84
CA THR A 104 -8.61 -25.59 -6.12
C THR A 104 -7.67 -26.73 -5.74
N VAL A 105 -8.20 -27.69 -4.98
CA VAL A 105 -7.49 -28.89 -4.52
C VAL A 105 -8.37 -30.11 -4.72
N THR A 106 -7.77 -31.30 -4.77
CA THR A 106 -8.51 -32.58 -4.77
C THR A 106 -8.60 -33.09 -3.33
N GLU A 107 -9.66 -33.82 -2.98
CA GLU A 107 -9.87 -34.34 -1.63
C GLU A 107 -8.68 -35.14 -1.04
N ASP A 108 -7.98 -35.91 -1.87
CA ASP A 108 -6.76 -36.65 -1.51
C ASP A 108 -5.48 -36.04 -2.13
N GLY A 109 -5.55 -34.77 -2.51
CA GLY A 109 -4.47 -34.05 -3.17
C GLY A 109 -3.31 -33.69 -2.25
N ALA A 110 -2.19 -33.30 -2.86
CA ALA A 110 -1.18 -32.54 -2.15
C ALA A 110 -1.75 -31.20 -1.65
N ALA A 111 -1.10 -30.60 -0.67
CA ALA A 111 -1.46 -29.26 -0.20
C ALA A 111 -1.47 -28.27 -1.37
N LEU A 112 -2.50 -27.41 -1.37
CA LEU A 112 -2.60 -26.31 -2.30
C LEU A 112 -1.71 -25.17 -1.80
N GLU A 113 -0.80 -24.71 -2.65
CA GLU A 113 0.09 -23.58 -2.35
C GLU A 113 -0.32 -22.35 -3.18
N GLY A 114 -0.14 -21.16 -2.61
CA GLY A 114 -0.51 -19.91 -3.27
C GLY A 114 0.01 -18.65 -2.61
N ASN A 115 -0.41 -17.51 -3.14
CA ASN A 115 -0.15 -16.21 -2.53
C ASN A 115 -1.31 -15.25 -2.83
N VAL A 116 -1.96 -14.73 -1.78
CA VAL A 116 -3.11 -13.82 -1.86
C VAL A 116 -2.74 -12.39 -2.29
N ILE A 117 -1.47 -12.00 -2.09
CA ILE A 117 -0.98 -10.67 -2.47
C ILE A 117 -0.56 -10.63 -3.94
N THR A 118 0.26 -11.60 -4.38
CA THR A 118 0.84 -11.53 -5.73
C THR A 118 -0.11 -11.97 -6.83
N GLY A 119 -1.22 -12.61 -6.48
CA GLY A 119 -2.14 -13.27 -7.41
C GLY A 119 -1.48 -14.40 -8.19
N GLY A 120 -2.26 -15.07 -9.04
CA GLY A 120 -1.78 -15.94 -10.13
C GLY A 120 -1.05 -17.23 -9.76
N SER A 121 -0.74 -17.48 -8.48
CA SER A 121 0.12 -18.59 -8.06
C SER A 121 -0.62 -19.94 -7.99
N SER A 122 -1.91 -19.91 -7.65
CA SER A 122 -2.77 -21.09 -7.53
C SER A 122 -3.85 -21.15 -8.60
N ASN A 123 -4.27 -20.00 -9.11
CA ASN A 123 -5.22 -19.85 -10.20
C ASN A 123 -4.83 -18.63 -11.06
N SER A 124 -4.75 -18.82 -12.38
CA SER A 124 -4.33 -17.78 -13.32
C SER A 124 -5.34 -16.63 -13.49
N THR A 125 -6.54 -16.75 -12.94
CA THR A 125 -7.55 -15.68 -12.94
C THR A 125 -7.43 -14.73 -11.75
N ASP A 126 -6.67 -15.10 -10.71
CA ASP A 126 -6.49 -14.27 -9.53
C ASP A 126 -5.59 -13.06 -9.88
N VAL A 127 -6.00 -11.88 -9.41
CA VAL A 127 -5.34 -10.61 -9.72
C VAL A 127 -4.61 -10.13 -8.48
N ALA A 128 -3.36 -9.72 -8.64
CA ALA A 128 -2.57 -9.16 -7.55
C ALA A 128 -3.29 -8.02 -6.82
N ASP A 129 -3.14 -8.02 -5.50
CA ASP A 129 -3.58 -6.95 -4.62
C ASP A 129 -2.86 -5.63 -4.95
N SER A 130 -3.53 -4.51 -4.67
CA SER A 130 -2.89 -3.19 -4.67
C SER A 130 -2.37 -2.92 -3.27
N LEU A 131 -1.06 -2.77 -3.11
CA LEU A 131 -0.45 -2.60 -1.78
C LEU A 131 -0.40 -1.15 -1.30
N GLY A 132 -0.84 -0.19 -2.12
CA GLY A 132 -0.68 1.22 -1.82
C GLY A 132 0.76 1.71 -1.97
N ALA A 133 1.06 2.87 -1.39
CA ALA A 133 2.38 3.50 -1.42
C ALA A 133 3.30 2.97 -0.31
N ASP A 134 2.72 2.37 0.72
CA ASP A 134 3.38 1.90 1.93
C ASP A 134 3.62 0.38 1.94
N ALA A 135 4.43 -0.09 2.88
CA ALA A 135 4.67 -1.51 3.06
C ALA A 135 3.39 -2.19 3.59
N THR A 136 2.79 -3.04 2.76
CA THR A 136 1.54 -3.74 3.08
C THR A 136 1.77 -5.22 3.30
N GLN A 137 1.10 -5.76 4.31
CA GLN A 137 1.21 -7.17 4.72
C GLN A 137 -0.14 -7.72 5.16
N VAL A 138 -0.29 -9.05 5.09
CA VAL A 138 -1.44 -9.72 5.68
C VAL A 138 -1.34 -9.64 7.20
N THR A 139 -2.38 -9.11 7.85
CA THR A 139 -2.41 -8.89 9.31
C THR A 139 -3.42 -9.78 10.04
N GLY A 140 -4.36 -10.36 9.31
CA GLY A 140 -5.27 -11.33 9.88
C GLY A 140 -5.98 -12.21 8.88
N VAL A 141 -6.43 -13.36 9.38
CA VAL A 141 -7.33 -14.26 8.66
C VAL A 141 -8.31 -14.92 9.62
N SER A 142 -9.54 -15.11 9.14
CA SER A 142 -10.58 -15.86 9.83
C SER A 142 -11.36 -16.74 8.85
N LYS A 143 -12.00 -17.76 9.40
CA LYS A 143 -12.88 -18.64 8.64
C LYS A 143 -14.22 -17.93 8.34
N GLY A 144 -14.72 -18.15 7.14
CA GLY A 144 -15.97 -17.56 6.64
C GLY A 144 -15.74 -16.25 5.89
N SER A 145 -16.84 -15.60 5.52
CA SER A 145 -16.82 -14.29 4.89
C SER A 145 -17.05 -13.20 5.94
N SER A 146 -16.21 -12.18 5.88
CA SER A 146 -16.28 -10.98 6.72
C SER A 146 -15.91 -9.76 5.88
N THR A 147 -16.51 -8.62 6.22
CA THR A 147 -16.19 -7.31 5.65
C THR A 147 -15.54 -6.39 6.68
N THR A 148 -15.23 -6.89 7.88
CA THR A 148 -14.52 -6.15 8.93
C THR A 148 -13.03 -6.47 8.88
N GLU A 149 -12.20 -5.61 9.47
CA GLU A 149 -10.79 -5.92 9.69
C GLU A 149 -10.62 -7.25 10.44
N GLN A 150 -9.72 -8.10 9.96
CA GLN A 150 -9.30 -9.35 10.58
C GLN A 150 -7.93 -9.16 11.21
N THR A 151 -7.69 -9.79 12.36
CA THR A 151 -6.40 -9.73 13.06
C THR A 151 -6.02 -11.11 13.59
N GLY A 152 -4.74 -11.50 13.45
CA GLY A 152 -4.22 -12.76 13.97
C GLY A 152 -4.42 -13.97 13.04
N ASN A 153 -4.00 -15.16 13.49
CA ASN A 153 -3.96 -16.41 12.70
C ASN A 153 -3.07 -16.33 11.44
N VAL A 154 -2.12 -15.40 11.42
CA VAL A 154 -1.13 -15.23 10.35
C VAL A 154 0.27 -15.59 10.88
N GLY A 155 1.16 -16.02 9.99
CA GLY A 155 2.58 -16.28 10.30
C GLY A 155 2.84 -17.74 10.68
N GLY A 156 2.32 -18.68 9.90
CA GLY A 156 2.53 -20.11 10.12
C GLY A 156 1.58 -20.75 11.14
N THR A 157 0.65 -19.99 11.70
CA THR A 157 -0.36 -20.54 12.61
C THR A 157 -1.47 -21.18 11.78
N GLY A 158 -1.62 -22.51 11.88
CA GLY A 158 -2.66 -23.24 11.15
C GLY A 158 -4.05 -22.83 11.64
N LEU A 159 -4.88 -22.34 10.72
CA LEU A 159 -6.28 -22.01 10.92
C LEU A 159 -7.15 -23.18 10.44
N ALA A 160 -7.83 -23.84 11.37
CA ALA A 160 -8.74 -24.94 11.07
C ALA A 160 -10.02 -24.45 10.35
N GLY A 161 -10.31 -25.05 9.20
CA GLY A 161 -11.54 -24.93 8.44
C GLY A 161 -12.62 -25.94 8.88
N ASP A 162 -13.70 -26.03 8.11
CA ASP A 162 -14.64 -27.16 8.08
C ASP A 162 -14.05 -28.39 7.39
N TYR A 163 -13.23 -28.23 6.35
CA TYR A 163 -12.76 -29.34 5.49
C TYR A 163 -11.24 -29.52 5.46
N GLY A 164 -10.48 -28.62 6.06
CA GLY A 164 -9.02 -28.66 6.04
C GLY A 164 -8.40 -27.62 6.97
N THR A 165 -7.13 -27.34 6.76
CA THR A 165 -6.36 -26.34 7.52
C THR A 165 -5.65 -25.40 6.56
N LEU A 166 -5.84 -24.09 6.76
CA LEU A 166 -5.14 -23.02 6.07
C LEU A 166 -3.95 -22.55 6.91
N ILE A 167 -2.77 -22.42 6.32
CA ILE A 167 -1.66 -21.66 6.88
C ILE A 167 -1.47 -20.45 5.99
N LEU A 168 -1.61 -19.24 6.53
CA LEU A 168 -1.37 -17.99 5.81
C LEU A 168 -0.25 -17.19 6.47
N ASN A 169 0.69 -16.69 5.68
CA ASN A 169 1.82 -15.89 6.13
C ASN A 169 1.62 -14.40 5.85
N SER A 170 2.41 -13.57 6.52
CA SER A 170 2.32 -12.10 6.39
C SER A 170 2.68 -11.59 4.99
N ASP A 171 3.50 -12.35 4.26
CA ASP A 171 3.88 -12.07 2.87
C ASP A 171 2.82 -12.55 1.84
N GLY A 172 1.66 -12.98 2.33
CA GLY A 172 0.55 -13.48 1.51
C GLY A 172 0.69 -14.93 1.10
N SER A 173 1.85 -15.58 1.29
CA SER A 173 2.00 -16.99 0.94
C SER A 173 1.11 -17.87 1.81
N TYR A 174 0.47 -18.86 1.22
CA TYR A 174 -0.42 -19.77 1.93
C TYR A 174 -0.28 -21.21 1.48
N SER A 175 -0.59 -22.12 2.41
CA SER A 175 -0.85 -23.53 2.12
C SER A 175 -2.21 -23.97 2.67
N TYR A 176 -2.94 -24.78 1.92
CA TYR A 176 -4.19 -25.39 2.37
C TYR A 176 -4.12 -26.91 2.24
N THR A 177 -4.35 -27.60 3.35
CA THR A 177 -4.33 -29.08 3.42
C THR A 177 -5.72 -29.59 3.79
N VAL A 178 -6.30 -30.42 2.94
CA VAL A 178 -7.58 -31.10 3.21
C VAL A 178 -7.42 -32.06 4.39
N ASP A 179 -8.42 -32.15 5.28
CA ASP A 179 -8.41 -33.13 6.38
C ASP A 179 -8.85 -34.51 5.84
N PRO A 180 -7.96 -35.52 5.80
CA PRO A 180 -8.28 -36.84 5.26
C PRO A 180 -9.26 -37.64 6.14
N ASN A 181 -9.54 -37.17 7.36
CA ASN A 181 -10.49 -37.81 8.27
C ASN A 181 -11.89 -37.17 8.19
N ASN A 182 -12.07 -36.14 7.35
CA ASN A 182 -13.35 -35.46 7.23
C ASN A 182 -14.33 -36.32 6.43
N ALA A 183 -15.37 -36.82 7.11
CA ALA A 183 -16.36 -37.70 6.49
C ALA A 183 -17.15 -37.05 5.33
N THR A 184 -17.29 -35.72 5.31
CA THR A 184 -17.99 -35.01 4.23
C THR A 184 -17.12 -34.90 2.99
N VAL A 185 -15.82 -34.63 3.20
CA VAL A 185 -14.81 -34.70 2.15
C VAL A 185 -14.81 -36.10 1.56
N ASN A 186 -14.52 -37.14 2.36
CA ASN A 186 -14.41 -38.54 1.91
C ASN A 186 -15.67 -39.13 1.26
N ALA A 187 -16.82 -38.46 1.39
CA ALA A 187 -18.07 -38.85 0.73
C ALA A 187 -18.18 -38.29 -0.70
N LEU A 188 -17.27 -37.40 -1.12
CA LEU A 188 -17.23 -36.89 -2.47
C LEU A 188 -16.90 -38.02 -3.45
N LYS A 189 -17.39 -37.82 -4.67
CA LYS A 189 -17.17 -38.69 -5.82
C LYS A 189 -16.78 -37.82 -6.99
N ASP A 190 -16.28 -38.42 -8.07
CA ASP A 190 -15.89 -37.66 -9.26
C ASP A 190 -17.02 -36.69 -9.70
N GLY A 191 -16.67 -35.41 -9.82
CA GLY A 191 -17.61 -34.33 -10.17
C GLY A 191 -18.32 -33.66 -8.98
N GLY A 192 -18.24 -34.24 -7.78
CA GLY A 192 -18.65 -33.60 -6.53
C GLY A 192 -17.67 -32.51 -6.10
N LYS A 193 -18.16 -31.49 -5.39
CA LYS A 193 -17.34 -30.36 -4.90
C LYS A 193 -17.81 -29.86 -3.55
N LEU A 194 -16.85 -29.42 -2.73
CA LEU A 194 -17.07 -28.59 -1.55
C LEU A 194 -16.36 -27.24 -1.73
N THR A 195 -16.85 -26.22 -1.06
CA THR A 195 -16.23 -24.90 -1.04
C THR A 195 -16.04 -24.44 0.38
N GLU A 196 -14.88 -23.86 0.65
CA GLU A 196 -14.52 -23.23 1.91
C GLU A 196 -14.01 -21.82 1.66
N THR A 197 -14.38 -20.89 2.55
CA THR A 197 -14.02 -19.47 2.40
C THR A 197 -13.32 -18.99 3.66
N PHE A 198 -12.25 -18.24 3.47
CA PHE A 198 -11.52 -17.53 4.52
C PHE A 198 -11.47 -16.05 4.17
N SER A 199 -11.69 -15.19 5.15
CA SER A 199 -11.51 -13.75 4.99
C SER A 199 -10.13 -13.35 5.49
N TYR A 200 -9.36 -12.66 4.65
CA TYR A 200 -8.05 -12.14 5.01
C TYR A 200 -8.02 -10.62 4.89
N THR A 201 -7.14 -9.99 5.68
CA THR A 201 -6.94 -8.55 5.68
C THR A 201 -5.49 -8.22 5.36
N ILE A 202 -5.29 -7.34 4.38
CA ILE A 202 -4.04 -6.62 4.19
C ILE A 202 -4.14 -5.25 4.84
N LYS A 203 -3.04 -4.80 5.43
CA LYS A 203 -2.94 -3.51 6.11
C LYS A 203 -1.58 -2.90 5.82
N ASP A 204 -1.57 -1.61 5.55
CA ASP A 204 -0.34 -0.83 5.33
C ASP A 204 0.26 -0.35 6.67
N ALA A 205 1.26 0.53 6.57
CA ALA A 205 2.05 0.98 7.71
C ALA A 205 1.38 2.09 8.54
N ASP A 206 0.46 2.86 7.97
CA ASP A 206 -0.22 3.96 8.66
C ASP A 206 -1.63 3.60 9.17
N GLY A 207 -2.19 2.48 8.70
CA GLY A 207 -3.28 1.78 9.35
C GLY A 207 -4.51 1.56 8.48
N ASP A 208 -4.47 1.95 7.21
CA ASP A 208 -5.50 1.63 6.24
C ASP A 208 -5.45 0.14 5.87
N TRP A 209 -6.64 -0.42 5.66
CA TRP A 209 -6.81 -1.86 5.51
C TRP A 209 -7.86 -2.21 4.48
N SER A 210 -7.69 -3.38 3.87
CA SER A 210 -8.68 -3.98 2.99
C SER A 210 -8.88 -5.44 3.35
N THR A 211 -10.15 -5.86 3.42
CA THR A 211 -10.54 -7.25 3.71
C THR A 211 -11.25 -7.84 2.51
N THR A 212 -10.86 -9.05 2.12
CA THR A 212 -11.52 -9.83 1.08
C THR A 212 -11.45 -11.32 1.41
N THR A 213 -11.72 -12.20 0.45
CA THR A 213 -11.79 -13.64 0.66
C THR A 213 -10.81 -14.44 -0.19
N LEU A 214 -10.25 -15.49 0.39
CA LEU A 214 -9.70 -16.66 -0.29
C LEU A 214 -10.75 -17.77 -0.29
N THR A 215 -11.16 -18.24 -1.47
CA THR A 215 -12.14 -19.32 -1.62
C THR A 215 -11.50 -20.58 -2.18
N ILE A 216 -11.50 -21.66 -1.40
CA ILE A 216 -10.95 -22.97 -1.78
C ILE A 216 -12.07 -23.89 -2.26
N THR A 217 -11.90 -24.47 -3.44
CA THR A 217 -12.76 -25.54 -3.96
C THR A 217 -12.06 -26.88 -3.82
N ILE A 218 -12.72 -27.84 -3.17
CA ILE A 218 -12.25 -29.22 -3.01
C ILE A 218 -13.02 -30.08 -3.99
N ASN A 219 -12.34 -30.67 -4.97
CA ASN A 219 -12.95 -31.59 -5.93
C ASN A 219 -12.87 -33.02 -5.40
N GLY A 220 -13.99 -33.74 -5.54
CA GLY A 220 -14.04 -35.17 -5.31
C GLY A 220 -13.24 -35.96 -6.34
N HIS A 221 -12.65 -37.06 -5.89
CA HIS A 221 -12.05 -38.10 -6.68
C HIS A 221 -12.49 -39.47 -6.17
N THR A 222 -13.04 -40.33 -7.03
CA THR A 222 -13.42 -41.67 -6.59
C THR A 222 -12.17 -42.49 -6.27
N ASP A 223 -12.05 -42.91 -5.01
CA ASP A 223 -11.08 -43.91 -4.56
C ASP A 223 -11.36 -45.27 -5.23
N GLY A 224 -10.35 -45.79 -5.93
CA GLY A 224 -10.43 -47.06 -6.69
C GLY A 224 -10.19 -48.32 -5.87
#